data_AF-A0A7Y1UHM9-F1
#
_entry.id   AF-A0A7Y1UHM9-F1
#
_cell.length_a   1.000
_cell.length_b   1.000
_cell.length_c   1.000
_cell.angle_alpha   90.00
_cell.angle_beta   90.00
_cell.angle_gamma   90.00
#
_symmetry.space_group_name_H-M   'P 1'
#
loop_
_entity.id
_entity.type
_entity.pdbx_description
1 polymer ?
#
loop_
_entity_poly.entity_id
_entity_poly.type
_entity_poly.pdbx_seq_one_letter_code
_entity_poly.pdbx_strand_id
1 'polypeptide(L)'
;AHSVGPWFGWALILAGGTLGNFLTALSYHPEPFQSVGASTATFGALGILVGLGCYVAWRKRSYRKLAAGVLVPIGAGVAMLGWLGAGGPQTDVLGHILGWSVGVVLGCAAAWTRMRGDAANPATGAR
;
A
#
# COMPACT_ATOMS: atom_id res chain seq x y z
N ALA A 1 4.31 -17.28 -4.58
CA ALA A 1 3.77 -15.96 -4.21
C ALA A 1 3.16 -15.32 -5.46
N HIS A 2 1.84 -15.35 -5.60
CA HIS A 2 1.11 -14.59 -6.62
C HIS A 2 0.32 -13.52 -5.86
N SER A 3 0.96 -12.40 -5.53
CA SER A 3 0.47 -11.43 -4.54
C SER A 3 -0.84 -10.78 -4.98
N VAL A 4 -0.93 -10.46 -6.26
CA VAL A 4 -2.08 -9.99 -7.04
C VAL A 4 -1.53 -10.01 -8.47
N GLY A 5 -2.20 -10.59 -9.48
CA GLY A 5 -1.60 -10.74 -10.82
C GLY A 5 -1.00 -9.45 -11.40
N PRO A 6 0.02 -9.54 -12.28
CA PRO A 6 0.88 -8.41 -12.67
C PRO A 6 0.10 -7.17 -13.14
N TRP A 7 -0.93 -7.35 -13.98
CA TRP A 7 -1.77 -6.25 -14.45
C TRP A 7 -2.54 -5.54 -13.34
N PHE A 8 -3.06 -6.30 -12.39
CA PHE A 8 -3.77 -5.74 -11.25
C PHE A 8 -2.80 -5.05 -10.28
N GLY A 9 -1.61 -5.61 -10.11
CA GLY A 9 -0.53 -4.96 -9.35
C GLY A 9 -0.19 -3.59 -9.93
N TRP A 10 0.03 -3.50 -11.24
CA TRP A 10 0.27 -2.23 -11.92
C TRP A 10 -0.89 -1.26 -11.79
N ALA A 11 -2.13 -1.71 -11.95
CA ALA A 11 -3.31 -0.86 -11.77
C ALA A 11 -3.41 -0.29 -10.34
N LEU A 12 -3.12 -1.11 -9.32
CA LEU A 12 -3.07 -0.64 -7.93
C LEU A 12 -1.95 0.39 -7.70
N ILE A 13 -0.77 0.15 -8.26
CA ILE A 13 0.36 1.08 -8.13
C ILE A 13 0.03 2.43 -8.79
N LEU A 14 -0.55 2.40 -9.99
CA LEU A 14 -1.01 3.60 -10.68
C LEU A 14 -2.09 4.32 -9.86
N ALA A 15 -3.11 3.61 -9.38
CA ALA A 15 -4.15 4.19 -8.54
C ALA A 15 -3.58 4.79 -7.25
N GLY A 16 -2.67 4.09 -6.58
CA GLY A 16 -2.00 4.56 -5.36
C GLY A 16 -1.15 5.80 -5.60
N GLY A 17 -0.38 5.82 -6.69
CA GLY A 17 0.41 6.98 -7.10
C GLY A 17 -0.47 8.18 -7.45
N THR A 18 -1.54 7.99 -8.23
CA THR A 18 -2.47 9.06 -8.60
C THR A 18 -3.17 9.65 -7.38
N LEU A 19 -3.75 8.80 -6.53
CA LEU A 19 -4.45 9.22 -5.32
C LEU A 19 -3.49 9.88 -4.31
N GLY A 20 -2.29 9.33 -4.12
CA GLY A 20 -1.26 9.91 -3.27
C GLY A 20 -0.89 11.32 -3.74
N ASN A 21 -0.56 11.49 -5.02
CA ASN A 21 -0.24 12.80 -5.60
C ASN A 21 -1.43 13.77 -5.52
N PHE A 22 -2.65 13.29 -5.71
CA PHE A 22 -3.86 14.11 -5.58
C PHE A 22 -4.06 14.64 -4.15
N LEU A 23 -3.89 13.78 -3.14
CA LEU A 23 -3.97 14.21 -1.74
C LEU A 23 -2.84 15.18 -1.37
N THR A 24 -1.64 14.98 -1.91
CA THR A 24 -0.53 15.91 -1.75
C THR A 24 -0.87 17.28 -2.34
N ALA A 25 -1.38 17.30 -3.57
CA ALA A 25 -1.78 18.54 -4.25
C ALA A 25 -2.86 19.30 -3.47
N LEU A 26 -3.88 18.59 -2.95
CA LEU A 26 -4.91 19.17 -2.09
C LEU A 26 -4.34 19.78 -0.81
N SER A 27 -3.30 19.18 -0.24
CA SER A 27 -2.68 19.66 1.01
C SER A 27 -1.86 20.94 0.82
N TYR A 28 -1.37 21.20 -0.40
CA TYR A 28 -0.62 22.42 -0.73
C TYR A 28 -1.51 23.56 -1.23
N HIS A 29 -2.80 23.34 -1.49
CA HIS A 29 -3.70 24.40 -1.98
C HIS A 29 -3.79 25.58 -0.98
N PRO A 30 -3.71 26.86 -1.43
CA PRO A 30 -3.77 27.35 -2.81
C PRO A 30 -2.41 27.54 -3.52
N GLU A 31 -1.30 27.10 -2.92
CA GLU A 31 0.01 27.23 -3.54
C GLU A 31 0.11 26.40 -4.84
N PRO A 32 0.90 26.85 -5.84
CA PRO A 32 1.03 26.15 -7.11
C PRO A 32 1.51 24.71 -6.92
N PHE A 33 0.85 23.79 -7.60
CA PHE A 33 1.27 22.39 -7.70
C PHE A 33 2.68 22.29 -8.29
N GLN A 34 3.64 21.77 -7.52
CA GLN A 34 5.06 21.79 -7.92
C GLN A 34 5.47 20.62 -8.81
N SER A 35 4.99 19.38 -8.56
CA SER A 35 5.28 18.23 -9.44
C SER A 35 4.41 17.00 -9.14
N VAL A 36 4.21 16.13 -10.14
CA VAL A 36 3.67 14.76 -9.95
C VAL A 36 4.85 13.84 -9.63
N GLY A 37 4.91 13.33 -8.40
CA GLY A 37 6.00 12.47 -7.96
C GLY A 37 5.83 11.01 -8.42
N ALA A 38 6.77 10.51 -9.22
CA ALA A 38 6.90 9.06 -9.48
C ALA A 38 7.26 8.29 -8.20
N SER A 39 8.01 8.91 -7.29
CA SER A 39 8.36 8.36 -5.98
C SER A 39 7.13 8.10 -5.11
N THR A 40 6.09 8.92 -5.21
CA THR A 40 4.79 8.70 -4.56
C THR A 40 4.17 7.37 -4.97
N ALA A 41 4.28 6.99 -6.25
CA ALA A 41 3.82 5.68 -6.73
C ALA A 41 4.67 4.53 -6.18
N THR A 42 5.99 4.72 -6.04
CA THR A 42 6.89 3.73 -5.41
C THR A 42 6.53 3.48 -3.95
N PHE A 43 6.27 4.54 -3.18
CA PHE A 43 5.80 4.40 -1.80
C PHE A 43 4.37 3.84 -1.73
N GLY A 44 3.51 4.14 -2.70
CA GLY A 44 2.22 3.48 -2.88
C GLY A 44 2.35 1.96 -3.10
N ALA A 45 3.30 1.53 -3.93
CA ALA A 45 3.60 0.11 -4.13
C ALA A 45 4.06 -0.58 -2.83
N LEU A 46 4.95 0.08 -2.08
CA LEU A 46 5.39 -0.40 -0.77
C LEU A 46 4.19 -0.51 0.20
N GLY A 47 3.34 0.52 0.27
CA GLY A 47 2.11 0.50 1.07
C GLY A 47 1.18 -0.66 0.69
N ILE A 48 1.00 -0.94 -0.60
CA ILE A 48 0.19 -2.08 -1.07
C ILE A 48 0.72 -3.40 -0.51
N LEU A 49 2.04 -3.61 -0.54
CA LEU A 49 2.67 -4.80 0.04
C LEU A 49 2.42 -4.90 1.55
N VAL A 50 2.50 -3.77 2.27
CA VAL A 50 2.18 -3.72 3.71
C VAL A 50 0.73 -4.11 3.96
N GLY A 51 -0.23 -3.53 3.22
CA GLY A 51 -1.66 -3.84 3.36
C GLY A 51 -1.97 -5.32 3.07
N LEU A 52 -1.41 -5.87 1.99
CA LEU A 52 -1.53 -7.30 1.67
C LEU A 52 -0.97 -8.18 2.80
N GLY A 53 0.23 -7.85 3.31
CA GLY A 53 0.88 -8.58 4.40
C GLY A 53 0.08 -8.56 5.70
N CYS A 54 -0.43 -7.38 6.09
CA CYS A 54 -1.26 -7.19 7.28
C CYS A 54 -2.54 -8.02 7.20
N TYR A 55 -3.21 -8.00 6.05
CA TYR A 55 -4.45 -8.74 5.86
C TYR A 55 -4.25 -10.27 5.93
N VAL A 56 -3.16 -10.78 5.32
CA VAL A 56 -2.80 -12.19 5.43
C VAL A 56 -2.49 -12.57 6.88
N ALA A 57 -1.77 -11.73 7.61
CA ALA A 57 -1.47 -11.96 9.02
C ALA A 57 -2.74 -12.00 9.90
N TRP A 58 -3.67 -11.09 9.67
CA TRP A 58 -4.97 -11.07 10.36
C TRP A 58 -5.72 -12.39 10.19
N ARG A 59 -5.78 -12.93 8.97
CA ARG A 59 -6.52 -14.17 8.66
C ARG A 59 -5.94 -15.42 9.32
N LYS A 60 -4.62 -15.47 9.55
CA LYS A 60 -3.95 -16.63 10.16
C LYS A 60 -4.21 -16.81 11.68
N ARG A 61 -5.00 -15.91 12.30
CA ARG A 61 -5.67 -16.02 13.62
C ARG A 61 -4.84 -16.48 14.85
N SER A 62 -3.52 -16.53 14.78
CA SER A 62 -2.67 -16.77 15.95
C SER A 62 -2.26 -15.45 16.58
N TYR A 63 -2.82 -15.07 17.73
CA TYR A 63 -2.61 -13.77 18.41
C TYR A 63 -1.12 -13.40 18.59
N ARG A 64 -0.26 -14.33 19.04
CA ARG A 64 1.20 -14.09 19.14
C ARG A 64 1.88 -13.87 17.79
N LYS A 65 1.37 -14.50 16.71
CA LYS A 65 1.86 -14.30 15.33
C LYS A 65 1.18 -13.12 14.63
N LEU A 66 0.10 -12.59 15.19
CA LEU A 66 -0.67 -11.47 14.63
C LEU A 66 0.05 -10.15 14.90
N ALA A 67 0.52 -9.95 16.14
CA ALA A 67 1.35 -8.80 16.48
C ALA A 67 2.62 -8.78 15.61
N ALA A 68 3.42 -9.85 15.60
CA ALA A 68 4.59 -9.93 14.73
C ALA A 68 4.24 -9.86 13.24
N GLY A 69 3.15 -10.52 12.80
CA GLY A 69 2.75 -10.58 11.40
C GLY A 69 2.19 -9.28 10.83
N VAL A 70 1.70 -8.36 11.67
CA VAL A 70 1.25 -7.01 11.27
C VAL A 70 2.35 -5.98 11.52
N LEU A 71 3.08 -6.09 12.63
CA LEU A 71 4.17 -5.16 12.96
C LEU A 71 5.38 -5.30 12.03
N VAL A 72 5.69 -6.51 11.54
CA VAL A 72 6.79 -6.71 10.58
C VAL A 72 6.54 -5.99 9.26
N PRO A 73 5.42 -6.17 8.54
CA PRO A 73 5.17 -5.46 7.30
C PRO A 73 5.05 -3.94 7.52
N ILE A 74 4.35 -3.50 8.58
CA ILE A 74 4.25 -2.06 8.88
C ILE A 74 5.64 -1.49 9.20
N GLY A 75 6.39 -2.14 10.08
CA GLY A 75 7.73 -1.72 10.48
C GLY A 75 8.71 -1.68 9.31
N ALA A 76 8.68 -2.68 8.43
CA ALA A 76 9.47 -2.67 7.20
C ALA A 76 9.07 -1.51 6.27
N GLY A 77 7.76 -1.27 6.11
CA GLY A 77 7.24 -0.15 5.32
C GLY A 77 7.66 1.21 5.86
N VAL A 78 7.52 1.42 7.16
CA VAL A 78 7.92 2.67 7.84
C VAL A 78 9.44 2.85 7.82
N ALA A 79 10.21 1.79 8.06
CA ALA A 79 11.67 1.85 7.99
C ALA A 79 12.17 2.24 6.59
N MET A 80 11.59 1.65 5.53
CA MET A 80 11.90 2.01 4.14
C MET A 80 11.44 3.44 3.80
N LEU A 81 10.28 3.88 4.31
CA LEU A 81 9.80 5.25 4.17
C LEU A 81 10.75 6.27 4.79
N GLY A 82 11.23 6.00 6.01
CA GLY A 82 12.23 6.84 6.67
C GLY A 82 13.59 6.83 5.95
N TRP A 83 14.04 5.65 5.53
CA TRP A 83 15.36 5.48 4.90
C TRP A 83 15.45 6.09 3.50
N LEU A 84 14.40 5.92 2.68
CA LEU A 84 14.40 6.35 1.27
C LEU A 84 13.60 7.63 1.01
N GLY A 85 12.64 7.93 1.88
CA GLY A 85 11.61 8.93 1.59
C GLY A 85 11.76 10.25 2.35
N ALA A 86 12.74 10.37 3.27
CA ALA A 86 12.84 11.52 4.17
C ALA A 86 14.11 12.37 4.03
N GLY A 87 15.00 12.07 3.07
CA GLY A 87 16.27 12.77 2.92
C GLY A 87 16.36 13.67 1.68
N GLY A 88 16.84 14.91 1.82
CA GLY A 88 17.24 15.79 0.71
C GLY A 88 16.44 17.10 0.59
N PRO A 89 17.01 18.19 0.00
CA PRO A 89 16.34 19.50 -0.09
C PRO A 89 15.15 19.58 -1.08
N GLN A 90 14.97 18.59 -1.96
CA GLN A 90 13.89 18.51 -2.96
C GLN A 90 12.98 17.28 -2.75
N THR A 91 12.92 16.74 -1.53
CA THR A 91 12.21 15.49 -1.27
C THR A 91 10.75 15.76 -0.90
N ASP A 92 9.82 15.20 -1.69
CA ASP A 92 8.37 15.27 -1.40
C ASP A 92 7.97 14.26 -0.32
N VAL A 93 8.39 14.54 0.92
CA VAL A 93 8.12 13.69 2.09
C VAL A 93 6.62 13.49 2.29
N LEU A 94 5.83 14.54 2.05
CA LEU A 94 4.38 14.47 2.18
C LEU A 94 3.78 13.53 1.13
N GLY A 95 4.21 13.63 -0.13
CA GLY A 95 3.86 12.68 -1.19
C GLY A 95 4.22 11.25 -0.84
N HIS A 96 5.39 11.02 -0.24
CA HIS A 96 5.80 9.68 0.16
C HIS A 96 4.89 9.08 1.26
N ILE A 97 4.56 9.87 2.28
CA ILE A 97 3.67 9.45 3.38
C ILE A 97 2.26 9.18 2.86
N LEU A 98 1.72 10.08 2.03
CA LEU A 98 0.37 9.95 1.49
C LEU A 98 0.28 8.78 0.50
N GLY A 99 1.27 8.64 -0.39
CA GLY A 99 1.40 7.51 -1.29
C GLY A 99 1.44 6.19 -0.53
N TRP A 100 2.31 6.05 0.47
CA TRP A 100 2.38 4.87 1.33
C TRP A 100 1.04 4.58 2.02
N SER A 101 0.41 5.59 2.63
CA SER A 101 -0.84 5.44 3.37
C SER A 101 -1.99 4.97 2.47
N VAL A 102 -2.15 5.60 1.30
CA VAL A 102 -3.13 5.17 0.29
C VAL A 102 -2.83 3.74 -0.17
N GLY A 103 -1.56 3.42 -0.41
CA GLY A 103 -1.12 2.08 -0.78
C GLY A 103 -1.56 1.02 0.23
N VAL A 104 -1.38 1.27 1.53
CA VAL A 104 -1.82 0.36 2.61
C VAL A 104 -3.31 0.09 2.52
N VAL A 105 -4.12 1.14 2.35
CA VAL A 105 -5.58 1.02 2.23
C VAL A 105 -5.96 0.20 0.99
N LEU A 106 -5.36 0.50 -0.16
CA LEU A 106 -5.60 -0.23 -1.42
C LEU A 106 -5.18 -1.71 -1.32
N GLY A 107 -4.04 -2.00 -0.69
CA GLY A 107 -3.57 -3.37 -0.46
C GLY A 107 -4.53 -4.18 0.41
N CYS A 108 -5.01 -3.59 1.52
CA CYS A 108 -6.02 -4.20 2.38
C CYS A 108 -7.35 -4.43 1.62
N ALA A 109 -7.84 -3.43 0.88
CA ALA A 109 -9.07 -3.53 0.12
C ALA A 109 -8.99 -4.59 -0.98
N ALA A 110 -7.88 -4.65 -1.71
CA ALA A 110 -7.63 -5.67 -2.74
C ALA A 110 -7.58 -7.09 -2.18
N ALA A 111 -6.97 -7.27 -1.01
CA ALA A 111 -6.94 -8.55 -0.33
C ALA A 111 -8.33 -8.99 0.12
N TRP A 112 -9.13 -8.05 0.61
CA TRP A 112 -10.50 -8.29 1.04
C TRP A 112 -11.44 -8.67 -0.11
N THR A 113 -11.40 -7.95 -1.23
CA THR A 113 -12.27 -8.23 -2.39
C THR A 113 -11.95 -9.57 -3.04
N ARG A 114 -10.67 -9.91 -3.22
CA ARG A 114 -10.28 -11.22 -3.79
C ARG A 114 -10.71 -12.39 -2.93
N MET A 115 -10.54 -12.29 -1.61
CA MET A 115 -10.95 -13.39 -0.72
C MET A 115 -12.47 -13.52 -0.60
N ARG A 116 -13.24 -12.45 -0.79
CA ARG A 116 -14.70 -12.55 -0.96
C ARG A 116 -15.07 -13.32 -2.22
N GLY A 117 -14.35 -13.08 -3.32
CA GLY A 117 -14.51 -13.85 -4.56
C GLY A 117 -14.19 -15.34 -4.38
N ASP A 118 -13.11 -15.68 -3.69
CA ASP A 118 -12.71 -17.07 -3.42
C ASP A 118 -13.71 -17.81 -2.51
N ALA A 119 -14.33 -17.11 -1.56
CA ALA A 119 -15.35 -17.67 -0.67
C ALA A 119 -16.72 -17.83 -1.34
N ALA A 120 -17.03 -16.99 -2.35
CA ALA A 120 -18.27 -17.06 -3.12
C ALA A 120 -18.20 -18.08 -4.28
N ASN A 121 -17.01 -18.58 -4.61
CA ASN A 121 -16.83 -19.60 -5.64
C ASN A 121 -16.85 -21.01 -5.01
N PRO A 122 -17.88 -21.84 -5.26
CA PRO A 122 -17.95 -23.18 -4.70
C PRO A 122 -16.86 -24.13 -5.25
N ALA A 123 -16.22 -23.79 -6.37
CA ALA A 123 -15.16 -24.62 -6.97
C ALA A 123 -13.80 -24.53 -6.25
N THR A 124 -13.59 -23.52 -5.39
CA THR A 124 -12.33 -23.30 -4.65
C THR A 124 -12.30 -23.96 -3.26
N GLY A 125 -13.43 -24.50 -2.77
CA GLY A 125 -13.53 -25.13 -1.45
C GLY A 125 -13.08 -26.59 -1.35
N ALA A 126 -12.65 -27.21 -2.46
CA ALA A 126 -12.34 -28.64 -2.54
C ALA A 126 -10.86 -28.97 -2.83
N ARG A 127 -9.92 -28.05 -2.56
CA ARG A 127 -8.47 -28.30 -2.70
C ARG A 127 -7.75 -28.13 -1.37
#